data_AF-X0SXE9-F1
#
_entry.id   AF-X0SXE9-F1
#
_cell.length_a   1.000
_cell.length_b   1.000
_cell.length_c   1.000
_cell.angle_alpha   90.00
_cell.angle_beta   90.00
_cell.angle_gamma   90.00
#
_symmetry.space_group_name_H-M   'P 1'
#
loop_
_entity.id
_entity.type
_entity.pdbx_description
1 polymer ?
#
loop_
_entity_poly.entity_id
_entity_poly.type
_entity_poly.pdbx_seq_one_letter_code
_entity_poly.pdbx_strand_id
1 'polypeptide(L)'
;RLYRTRAFQKQDAQKVLAIYNDNNRRRTCSTIRTPQYFATFPKKSQEFVVIEDSRRRIVAYAISDKSTDRADIHEIGTRTDDVLPTLLGALAKVAIKRRLGELKIFLPPDHPFARFCHQYDCRFTTGYHKNSGALIRMLNQDSLFLRLRKDWNRRIAHSAFREHSGSLRFATDIGDTTLEIRRGSLEVRPGRKARTLLPLSQGQLTQLLVGYRGPQEILREADVEVSPKVLSLLNVLFPKQYCHLWDVSRFEGLRLRPEDFDNHS
;
A
#
# COMPACT_ATOMS: atom_id res chain seq x y z
N ARG A 1 18.73 10.70 22.00
CA ARG A 1 18.23 11.79 21.11
C ARG A 1 16.97 12.36 21.73
N LEU A 2 16.81 13.69 21.75
CA LEU A 2 15.63 14.34 22.33
C LEU A 2 14.58 14.50 21.23
N TYR A 3 13.47 13.77 21.36
CA TYR A 3 12.28 13.97 20.54
C TYR A 3 11.22 14.72 21.34
N ARG A 4 10.43 15.56 20.66
CA ARG A 4 9.33 16.30 21.27
C ARG A 4 8.02 15.95 20.58
N THR A 5 7.02 15.55 21.35
CA THR A 5 5.64 15.39 20.87
C THR A 5 4.87 16.69 21.02
N ARG A 6 4.04 17.05 20.03
CA ARG A 6 3.08 18.15 20.12
C ARG A 6 1.86 17.90 19.22
N ALA A 7 0.81 18.69 19.41
CA ALA A 7 -0.32 18.70 18.49
C ALA A 7 0.08 19.16 17.08
N PHE A 8 -0.56 18.59 16.08
CA PHE A 8 -0.48 19.02 14.69
C PHE A 8 -1.00 20.46 14.52
N GLN A 9 -0.35 21.21 13.63
CA GLN A 9 -0.76 22.53 13.20
C GLN A 9 -0.90 22.54 11.67
N LYS A 10 -1.76 23.40 11.11
CA LYS A 10 -2.00 23.44 9.65
C LYS A 10 -0.70 23.61 8.83
N GLN A 11 0.27 24.35 9.34
CA GLN A 11 1.59 24.53 8.73
C GLN A 11 2.44 23.25 8.62
N ASP A 12 2.09 22.19 9.35
CA ASP A 12 2.76 20.90 9.30
C ASP A 12 2.28 20.03 8.13
N ALA A 13 1.15 20.38 7.50
CA ALA A 13 0.46 19.55 6.51
C ALA A 13 1.39 19.04 5.41
N GLN A 14 2.20 19.91 4.81
CA GLN A 14 3.13 19.52 3.74
C GLN A 14 4.20 18.52 4.21
N LYS A 15 4.70 18.68 5.44
CA LYS A 15 5.73 17.80 6.00
C LYS A 15 5.17 16.43 6.33
N VAL A 16 3.97 16.37 6.90
CA VAL A 16 3.22 15.14 7.17
C VAL A 16 2.86 14.44 5.87
N LEU A 17 2.36 15.18 4.88
CA LEU A 17 2.02 14.65 3.56
C LEU A 17 3.22 13.97 2.90
N ALA A 18 4.40 14.59 2.99
CA ALA A 18 5.63 13.98 2.49
C ALA A 18 5.96 12.65 3.18
N ILE A 19 5.75 12.55 4.50
CA ILE A 19 5.94 11.29 5.25
C ILE A 19 4.94 10.25 4.78
N TYR A 20 3.66 10.61 4.68
CA TYR A 20 2.60 9.71 4.23
C TYR A 20 2.90 9.13 2.84
N ASN A 21 3.16 10.00 1.85
CA ASN A 21 3.40 9.57 0.47
C ASN A 21 4.68 8.75 0.34
N ASP A 22 5.72 9.05 1.13
CA ASP A 22 6.95 8.26 1.16
C ASP A 22 6.73 6.87 1.77
N ASN A 23 6.07 6.79 2.93
CA ASN A 23 5.73 5.53 3.62
C ASN A 23 4.85 4.60 2.76
N ASN A 24 4.03 5.17 1.89
CA ASN A 24 3.11 4.41 1.03
C ASN A 24 3.58 4.27 -0.43
N ARG A 25 4.74 4.84 -0.81
CA ARG A 25 5.21 4.96 -2.20
C ARG A 25 5.25 3.65 -2.99
N ARG A 26 5.48 2.52 -2.29
CA ARG A 26 5.61 1.18 -2.88
C ARG A 26 4.46 0.25 -2.53
N ARG A 27 3.43 0.77 -1.85
CA ARG A 27 2.28 0.00 -1.41
C ARG A 27 1.17 0.08 -2.45
N THR A 28 0.55 -1.05 -2.73
CA THR A 28 -0.64 -1.11 -3.58
C THR A 28 -1.86 -0.57 -2.83
N CYS A 29 -2.79 0.04 -3.58
CA CYS A 29 -4.07 0.55 -3.07
C CYS A 29 -4.01 1.73 -2.09
N SER A 30 -2.83 2.26 -1.76
CA SER A 30 -2.74 3.50 -0.99
C SER A 30 -3.12 4.69 -1.86
N THR A 31 -3.85 5.66 -1.30
CA THR A 31 -4.18 6.90 -2.01
C THR A 31 -2.94 7.77 -2.13
N ILE A 32 -2.76 8.43 -3.28
CA ILE A 32 -1.83 9.56 -3.36
C ILE A 32 -2.57 10.75 -2.78
N ARG A 33 -2.07 11.29 -1.67
CA ARG A 33 -2.67 12.48 -1.05
C ARG A 33 -2.03 13.74 -1.63
N THR A 34 -2.86 14.74 -1.85
CA THR A 34 -2.45 16.08 -2.29
C THR A 34 -2.56 17.08 -1.14
N PRO A 35 -1.99 18.28 -1.25
CA PRO A 35 -2.21 19.33 -0.25
C PRO A 35 -3.69 19.63 -0.01
N GLN A 36 -4.53 19.53 -1.05
CA GLN A 36 -5.97 19.72 -0.98
C GLN A 36 -6.64 18.67 -0.07
N TYR A 37 -6.16 17.42 -0.09
CA TYR A 37 -6.63 16.40 0.85
C TYR A 37 -6.45 16.85 2.30
N PHE A 38 -5.30 17.48 2.64
CA PHE A 38 -5.04 17.95 4.00
C PHE A 38 -5.84 19.19 4.41
N ALA A 39 -6.46 19.92 3.48
CA ALA A 39 -7.28 21.09 3.81
C ALA A 39 -8.50 20.73 4.68
N THR A 40 -8.96 19.48 4.60
CA THR A 40 -10.08 18.95 5.39
C THR A 40 -9.63 18.20 6.65
N PHE A 41 -8.33 18.18 6.96
CA PHE A 41 -7.74 17.49 8.12
C PHE A 41 -7.15 18.41 9.20
N PRO A 42 -7.11 17.96 10.46
CA PRO A 42 -7.81 16.78 11.00
C PRO A 42 -9.32 16.98 11.08
N LYS A 43 -10.09 15.89 10.97
CA LYS A 43 -11.53 15.92 11.25
C LYS A 43 -11.74 16.28 12.73
N LYS A 44 -12.86 16.95 13.08
CA LYS A 44 -13.15 17.37 14.47
C LYS A 44 -13.09 16.21 15.47
N SER A 45 -13.39 14.98 15.05
CA SER A 45 -13.36 13.75 15.83
C SER A 45 -11.98 13.11 16.00
N GLN A 46 -10.91 13.71 15.43
CA GLN A 46 -9.58 13.12 15.41
C GLN A 46 -8.57 13.94 16.23
N GLU A 47 -7.73 13.25 16.98
CA GLU A 47 -6.55 13.80 17.64
C GLU A 47 -5.33 13.51 16.78
N PHE A 48 -4.57 14.57 16.45
CA PHE A 48 -3.43 14.51 15.54
C PHE A 48 -2.18 15.00 16.26
N VAL A 49 -1.23 14.09 16.46
CA VAL A 49 0.07 14.37 17.07
C VAL A 49 1.20 14.25 16.07
N VAL A 50 2.21 15.10 16.23
CA VAL A 50 3.47 15.07 15.48
C VAL A 50 4.64 14.97 16.45
N ILE A 51 5.73 14.36 15.98
CA ILE A 51 6.98 14.22 16.73
C ILE A 51 8.09 14.94 15.97
N GLU A 52 8.77 15.82 16.69
CA GLU A 52 9.91 16.60 16.19
C GLU A 52 11.24 16.04 16.72
N ASP A 53 12.28 16.12 15.89
CA ASP A 53 13.66 15.93 16.32
C ASP A 53 14.25 17.20 16.99
N SER A 54 15.51 17.12 17.42
CA SER A 54 16.22 18.26 18.04
C SER A 54 16.37 19.47 17.11
N ARG A 55 16.18 19.32 15.80
CA ARG A 55 16.21 20.38 14.79
C ARG A 55 14.80 20.87 14.42
N ARG A 56 13.77 20.55 15.20
CA ARG A 56 12.35 20.92 14.94
C ARG A 56 11.80 20.34 13.63
N ARG A 57 12.41 19.27 13.10
CA ARG A 57 11.90 18.60 11.90
C ARG A 57 10.89 17.54 12.32
N ILE A 58 9.74 17.49 11.65
CA ILE A 58 8.74 16.45 11.87
C ILE A 58 9.29 15.14 11.32
N VAL A 59 9.44 14.16 12.19
CA VAL A 59 9.99 12.83 11.89
C VAL A 59 8.96 11.72 12.07
N ALA A 60 7.87 11.97 12.77
CA ALA A 60 6.75 11.04 12.85
C ALA A 60 5.44 11.75 13.15
N TYR A 61 4.34 11.04 12.93
CA TYR A 61 3.02 11.49 13.30
C TYR A 61 2.07 10.32 13.57
N ALA A 62 0.98 10.59 14.28
CA ALA A 62 -0.13 9.66 14.43
C ALA A 62 -1.48 10.39 14.43
N ILE A 63 -2.50 9.72 13.90
CA ILE A 63 -3.89 10.15 13.90
C ILE A 63 -4.69 9.13 14.68
N SER A 64 -5.44 9.62 15.67
CA SER A 64 -6.28 8.81 16.56
C SER A 64 -7.68 9.37 16.68
N ASP A 65 -8.62 8.59 17.18
CA ASP A 65 -9.91 9.12 17.59
C ASP A 65 -9.78 10.03 18.84
N LYS A 66 -10.83 10.82 19.09
CA LYS A 66 -11.02 11.56 20.35
C LYS A 66 -11.91 10.81 21.36
N SER A 67 -12.14 9.52 21.17
CA SER A 67 -12.99 8.74 22.07
C SER A 67 -12.37 8.70 23.47
N THR A 68 -13.19 8.73 24.51
CA THR A 68 -12.69 8.65 25.90
C THR A 68 -12.59 7.21 26.40
N ASP A 69 -13.28 6.29 25.74
CA ASP A 69 -13.45 4.87 26.10
C ASP A 69 -12.60 3.91 25.24
N ARG A 70 -11.94 4.43 24.19
CA ARG A 70 -11.01 3.72 23.33
C ARG A 70 -9.90 4.65 22.87
N ALA A 71 -8.86 4.06 22.29
CA ALA A 71 -7.74 4.77 21.69
C ALA A 71 -7.40 4.10 20.35
N ASP A 72 -8.30 4.28 19.39
CA ASP A 72 -8.09 3.77 18.04
C ASP A 72 -7.11 4.69 17.29
N ILE A 73 -5.98 4.11 16.89
CA ILE A 73 -4.96 4.79 16.09
C ILE A 73 -5.18 4.40 14.63
N HIS A 74 -5.66 5.34 13.83
CA HIS A 74 -6.08 5.12 12.44
C HIS A 74 -4.97 5.33 11.43
N GLU A 75 -3.90 6.03 11.80
CA GLU A 75 -2.76 6.27 10.93
C GLU A 75 -1.49 6.55 11.71
N ILE A 76 -0.39 6.00 11.24
CA ILE A 76 0.97 6.30 11.72
C ILE A 76 1.84 6.53 10.49
N GLY A 77 2.72 7.52 10.57
CA GLY A 77 3.80 7.68 9.59
C GLY A 77 5.10 8.08 10.26
N THR A 78 6.22 7.56 9.74
CA THR A 78 7.56 7.73 10.31
C THR A 78 8.60 7.93 9.21
N ARG A 79 9.54 8.85 9.42
CA ARG A 79 10.72 9.02 8.53
C ARG A 79 11.85 8.06 8.85
N THR A 80 11.96 7.67 10.11
CA THR A 80 13.08 6.90 10.64
C THR A 80 12.59 5.97 11.75
N ASP A 81 13.21 4.81 11.91
CA ASP A 81 12.78 3.80 12.88
C ASP A 81 13.23 4.13 14.32
N ASP A 82 14.20 5.03 14.50
CA ASP A 82 14.67 5.46 15.82
C ASP A 82 13.64 6.29 16.63
N VAL A 83 12.60 6.79 15.97
CA VAL A 83 11.48 7.51 16.60
C VAL A 83 10.44 6.59 17.23
N LEU A 84 10.44 5.30 16.86
CA LEU A 84 9.37 4.35 17.22
C LEU A 84 9.15 4.22 18.74
N PRO A 85 10.19 4.15 19.60
CA PRO A 85 9.99 4.14 21.05
C PRO A 85 9.31 5.41 21.58
N THR A 86 9.66 6.58 21.02
CA THR A 86 9.02 7.86 21.40
C THR A 86 7.56 7.88 20.96
N LEU A 87 7.29 7.39 19.75
CA LEU A 87 5.93 7.32 19.22
C LEU A 87 5.06 6.38 20.07
N LEU A 88 5.53 5.18 20.39
CA LEU A 88 4.82 4.27 21.28
C LEU A 88 4.59 4.91 22.67
N GLY A 89 5.60 5.55 23.25
CA GLY A 89 5.47 6.26 24.53
C GLY A 89 4.44 7.40 24.49
N ALA A 90 4.35 8.11 23.36
CA ALA A 90 3.33 9.14 23.17
C ALA A 90 1.92 8.55 23.10
N LEU A 91 1.74 7.45 22.37
CA LEU A 91 0.45 6.75 22.28
C LEU A 91 0.06 6.10 23.62
N ALA A 92 1.00 5.50 24.34
CA ALA A 92 0.78 4.93 25.67
C ALA A 92 0.29 5.98 26.67
N LYS A 93 0.83 7.21 26.63
CA LYS A 93 0.34 8.31 27.47
C LYS A 93 -1.13 8.64 27.21
N VAL A 94 -1.59 8.49 25.97
CA VAL A 94 -3.02 8.67 25.62
C VAL A 94 -3.86 7.57 26.28
N ALA A 95 -3.47 6.30 26.16
CA ALA A 95 -4.16 5.20 26.83
C ALA A 95 -4.18 5.35 28.36
N ILE A 96 -3.03 5.68 28.97
CA ILE A 96 -2.92 5.90 30.42
C ILE A 96 -3.85 7.03 30.88
N LYS A 97 -3.84 8.17 30.18
CA LYS A 97 -4.72 9.31 30.49
C LYS A 97 -6.20 8.92 30.40
N ARG A 98 -6.55 8.06 29.44
CA ARG A 98 -7.90 7.54 29.22
C ARG A 98 -8.22 6.31 30.08
N ARG A 99 -7.29 5.84 30.93
CA ARG A 99 -7.41 4.62 31.77
C ARG A 99 -7.74 3.36 30.97
N LEU A 100 -7.15 3.23 29.79
CA LEU A 100 -7.33 2.09 28.90
C LEU A 100 -6.26 1.02 29.14
N GLY A 101 -6.67 -0.24 29.16
CA GLY A 101 -5.77 -1.39 29.27
C GLY A 101 -5.11 -1.79 27.94
N GLU A 102 -5.63 -1.29 26.81
CA GLU A 102 -5.13 -1.62 25.48
C GLU A 102 -5.13 -0.43 24.52
N LEU A 103 -4.26 -0.50 23.52
CA LEU A 103 -4.23 0.39 22.36
C LEU A 103 -4.58 -0.42 21.11
N LYS A 104 -5.51 0.08 20.30
CA LYS A 104 -5.87 -0.55 19.03
C LYS A 104 -5.30 0.27 17.88
N ILE A 105 -4.50 -0.38 17.04
CA ILE A 105 -3.77 0.30 15.97
C ILE A 105 -4.11 -0.35 14.64
N PHE A 106 -4.63 0.44 13.71
CA PHE A 106 -5.01 0.01 12.37
C PHE A 106 -3.89 0.35 11.38
N LEU A 107 -3.02 -0.62 11.11
CA LEU A 107 -1.92 -0.48 10.18
C LEU A 107 -1.65 -1.80 9.44
N PRO A 108 -0.95 -1.79 8.31
CA PRO A 108 -0.61 -3.02 7.63
C PRO A 108 0.46 -3.82 8.41
N PRO A 109 0.42 -5.16 8.41
CA PRO A 109 1.35 -5.98 9.21
C PRO A 109 2.84 -5.77 8.88
N ASP A 110 3.16 -5.32 7.67
CA ASP A 110 4.53 -5.02 7.24
C ASP A 110 5.01 -3.60 7.60
N HIS A 111 4.17 -2.80 8.27
CA HIS A 111 4.56 -1.45 8.70
C HIS A 111 5.72 -1.51 9.73
N PRO A 112 6.72 -0.61 9.67
CA PRO A 112 7.82 -0.59 10.65
C PRO A 112 7.35 -0.56 12.10
N PHE A 113 6.31 0.23 12.39
CA PHE A 113 5.70 0.29 13.73
C PHE A 113 5.09 -1.05 14.18
N ALA A 114 4.45 -1.81 13.28
CA ALA A 114 3.94 -3.16 13.59
C ALA A 114 5.09 -4.06 14.06
N ARG A 115 6.16 -4.12 13.26
CA ARG A 115 7.33 -4.95 13.55
C ARG A 115 8.02 -4.54 14.84
N PHE A 116 8.12 -3.24 15.10
CA PHE A 116 8.67 -2.72 16.35
C PHE A 116 7.83 -3.16 17.57
N CYS A 117 6.51 -3.29 17.43
CA CYS A 117 5.65 -3.74 18.51
C CYS A 117 5.84 -5.23 18.88
N HIS A 118 6.46 -6.05 18.02
CA HIS A 118 6.65 -7.50 18.28
C HIS A 118 7.40 -7.82 19.58
N GLN A 119 8.22 -6.88 20.07
CA GLN A 119 8.99 -7.06 21.32
C GLN A 119 8.15 -6.82 22.59
N TYR A 120 6.88 -6.45 22.44
CA TYR A 120 5.95 -6.21 23.55
C TYR A 120 4.79 -7.21 23.48
N ASP A 121 3.99 -7.25 24.55
CA ASP A 121 2.75 -8.03 24.58
C ASP A 121 1.73 -7.43 23.60
N CYS A 122 1.77 -7.89 22.36
CA CYS A 122 0.97 -7.37 21.26
C CYS A 122 0.22 -8.50 20.56
N ARG A 123 -1.00 -8.20 20.10
CA ARG A 123 -1.84 -9.12 19.34
C ARG A 123 -2.04 -8.59 17.93
N PHE A 124 -1.69 -9.41 16.94
CA PHE A 124 -2.00 -9.13 15.53
C PHE A 124 -3.26 -9.88 15.12
N THR A 125 -4.22 -9.16 14.55
CA THR A 125 -5.43 -9.75 13.95
C THR A 125 -5.54 -9.27 12.51
N THR A 126 -5.52 -10.21 11.56
CA THR A 126 -5.76 -9.92 10.14
C THR A 126 -7.00 -10.68 9.69
N GLY A 127 -8.01 -9.96 9.18
CA GLY A 127 -9.21 -10.55 8.62
C GLY A 127 -9.16 -10.57 7.10
N TYR A 128 -9.39 -11.75 6.50
CA TYR A 128 -9.61 -11.91 5.07
C TYR A 128 -11.07 -12.25 4.85
N HIS A 129 -11.84 -11.29 4.36
CA HIS A 129 -13.26 -11.48 4.16
C HIS A 129 -13.55 -11.74 2.68
N LYS A 130 -14.42 -12.72 2.41
CA LYS A 130 -14.94 -12.96 1.07
C LYS A 130 -16.01 -11.91 0.77
N ASN A 131 -15.92 -11.23 -0.37
CA ASN A 131 -16.92 -10.28 -0.88
C ASN A 131 -17.26 -9.12 0.09
N SER A 132 -16.28 -8.60 0.84
CA SER A 132 -16.49 -7.42 1.68
C SER A 132 -15.24 -6.53 1.76
N GLY A 133 -15.39 -5.35 2.36
CA GLY A 133 -14.33 -4.35 2.44
C GLY A 133 -14.19 -3.53 1.17
N ALA A 134 -12.96 -3.09 0.87
CA ALA A 134 -12.68 -2.35 -0.35
C ALA A 134 -12.64 -3.29 -1.55
N LEU A 135 -13.54 -3.07 -2.52
CA LEU A 135 -13.60 -3.82 -3.76
C LEU A 135 -12.91 -3.01 -4.87
N ILE A 136 -12.11 -3.69 -5.69
CA ILE A 136 -11.38 -3.08 -6.80
C ILE A 136 -11.84 -3.74 -8.09
N ARG A 137 -12.08 -2.92 -9.12
CA ARG A 137 -12.42 -3.38 -10.47
C ARG A 137 -11.46 -2.77 -11.47
N MET A 138 -10.81 -3.61 -12.27
CA MET A 138 -9.99 -3.18 -13.39
C MET A 138 -10.88 -2.73 -14.56
N LEU A 139 -10.83 -1.47 -14.96
CA LEU A 139 -11.71 -0.96 -16.02
C LEU A 139 -11.15 -1.21 -17.44
N ASN A 140 -9.83 -1.13 -17.59
CA ASN A 140 -9.15 -1.31 -18.87
C ASN A 140 -7.81 -2.01 -18.65
N GLN A 141 -7.67 -3.23 -19.16
CA GLN A 141 -6.49 -4.07 -18.93
C GLN A 141 -5.24 -3.50 -19.62
N ASP A 142 -5.34 -3.13 -20.90
CA ASP A 142 -4.21 -2.64 -21.68
C ASP A 142 -3.64 -1.33 -21.13
N SER A 143 -4.52 -0.35 -20.86
CA SER A 143 -4.14 0.94 -20.30
C SER A 143 -3.48 0.77 -18.93
N LEU A 144 -4.01 -0.12 -18.09
CA LEU A 144 -3.40 -0.43 -16.80
C LEU A 144 -2.01 -1.05 -16.96
N PHE A 145 -1.86 -2.04 -17.85
CA PHE A 145 -0.58 -2.71 -18.10
C PHE A 145 0.46 -1.73 -18.65
N LEU A 146 0.06 -0.85 -19.56
CA LEU A 146 0.91 0.21 -20.09
C LEU A 146 1.42 1.16 -18.99
N ARG A 147 0.55 1.54 -18.06
CA ARG A 147 0.93 2.38 -16.90
C ARG A 147 1.86 1.65 -15.92
N LEU A 148 1.68 0.35 -15.73
CA LEU A 148 2.53 -0.48 -14.85
C LEU A 148 3.87 -0.87 -15.47
N ARG A 149 4.05 -0.70 -16.79
CA ARG A 149 5.26 -1.09 -17.54
C ARG A 149 6.55 -0.58 -16.89
N LYS A 150 6.57 0.66 -16.40
CA LYS A 150 7.75 1.25 -15.74
C LYS A 150 8.12 0.52 -14.45
N ASP A 151 7.13 0.18 -13.63
CA ASP A 151 7.35 -0.53 -12.37
C ASP A 151 7.79 -1.98 -12.61
N TRP A 152 7.21 -2.66 -13.61
CA TRP A 152 7.64 -4.00 -13.99
C TRP A 152 9.06 -4.04 -14.55
N ASN A 153 9.43 -3.10 -15.42
CA ASN A 153 10.81 -3.00 -15.91
C ASN A 153 11.81 -2.80 -14.77
N ARG A 154 11.49 -1.92 -13.80
CA ARG A 154 12.30 -1.75 -12.59
C ARG A 154 12.43 -3.07 -11.82
N ARG A 155 11.32 -3.79 -11.60
CA ARG A 155 11.33 -5.08 -10.89
C ARG A 155 12.18 -6.14 -11.60
N ILE A 156 12.08 -6.24 -12.93
CA ILE A 156 12.86 -7.19 -13.74
C ILE A 156 14.36 -6.86 -13.66
N ALA A 157 14.74 -5.59 -13.81
CA ALA A 157 16.13 -5.13 -13.74
C ALA A 157 16.81 -5.48 -12.40
N HIS A 158 16.05 -5.50 -11.30
CA HIS A 158 16.54 -5.87 -9.96
C HIS A 158 16.32 -7.35 -9.61
N SER A 159 16.13 -8.23 -10.60
CA SER A 159 15.86 -9.65 -10.38
C SER A 159 16.81 -10.56 -11.17
N ALA A 160 16.65 -11.87 -11.01
CA ALA A 160 17.32 -12.87 -11.84
C ALA A 160 16.89 -12.83 -13.33
N PHE A 161 15.85 -12.06 -13.68
CA PHE A 161 15.30 -11.96 -15.03
C PHE A 161 15.87 -10.79 -15.86
N ARG A 162 16.92 -10.11 -15.40
CA ARG A 162 17.54 -8.96 -16.11
C ARG A 162 18.04 -9.26 -17.53
N GLU A 163 18.33 -10.52 -17.86
CA GLU A 163 18.69 -10.96 -19.22
C GLU A 163 17.63 -11.86 -19.87
N HIS A 164 16.46 -11.99 -19.23
CA HIS A 164 15.43 -12.91 -19.69
C HIS A 164 14.81 -12.46 -21.02
N SER A 165 14.43 -13.43 -21.85
CA SER A 165 13.55 -13.21 -22.99
C SER A 165 12.42 -14.22 -22.98
N GLY A 166 11.20 -13.76 -23.25
CA GLY A 166 9.99 -14.56 -23.16
C GLY A 166 8.73 -13.73 -23.41
N SER A 167 7.58 -14.39 -23.43
CA SER A 167 6.29 -13.71 -23.55
C SER A 167 5.20 -14.40 -22.74
N LEU A 168 4.35 -13.60 -22.11
CA LEU A 168 3.20 -14.00 -21.32
C LEU A 168 1.95 -13.30 -21.85
N ARG A 169 0.88 -14.02 -22.15
CA ARG A 169 -0.42 -13.44 -22.51
C ARG A 169 -1.40 -13.65 -21.37
N PHE A 170 -1.97 -12.57 -20.85
CA PHE A 170 -3.04 -12.60 -19.87
C PHE A 170 -4.36 -12.48 -20.63
N ALA A 171 -5.22 -13.49 -20.53
CA ALA A 171 -6.54 -13.47 -21.14
C ALA A 171 -7.60 -13.45 -20.04
N THR A 172 -8.46 -12.43 -20.05
CA THR A 172 -9.56 -12.26 -19.10
C THR A 172 -10.88 -12.03 -19.81
N ASP A 173 -11.97 -11.98 -19.05
CA ASP A 173 -13.32 -11.65 -19.52
C ASP A 173 -13.45 -10.22 -20.06
N ILE A 174 -12.47 -9.33 -19.82
CA ILE A 174 -12.47 -7.96 -20.36
C ILE A 174 -11.45 -7.71 -21.47
N GLY A 175 -10.68 -8.74 -21.86
CA GLY A 175 -9.73 -8.64 -22.96
C GLY A 175 -8.42 -9.37 -22.72
N ASP A 176 -7.50 -9.23 -23.67
CA ASP A 176 -6.20 -9.91 -23.63
C ASP A 176 -5.02 -8.97 -23.84
N THR A 177 -4.00 -9.14 -23.00
CA THR A 177 -2.81 -8.29 -23.02
C THR A 177 -1.57 -9.17 -22.95
N THR A 178 -0.65 -8.96 -23.88
CA THR A 178 0.63 -9.69 -23.92
C THR A 178 1.76 -8.83 -23.37
N LEU A 179 2.55 -9.41 -22.48
CA LEU A 179 3.82 -8.91 -22.01
C LEU A 179 4.92 -9.60 -22.80
N GLU A 180 5.76 -8.83 -23.48
CA GLU A 180 6.92 -9.33 -24.19
C GLU A 180 8.18 -8.85 -23.47
N ILE A 181 9.06 -9.78 -23.11
CA ILE A 181 10.33 -9.48 -22.44
C ILE A 181 11.46 -9.82 -23.42
N ARG A 182 12.36 -8.86 -23.66
CA ARG A 182 13.55 -9.03 -24.48
C ARG A 182 14.75 -8.50 -23.72
N ARG A 183 15.68 -9.39 -23.36
CA ARG A 183 16.89 -9.08 -22.57
C ARG A 183 16.57 -8.20 -21.35
N GLY A 184 15.58 -8.65 -20.57
CA GLY A 184 15.11 -7.96 -19.35
C GLY A 184 14.25 -6.72 -19.57
N SER A 185 14.07 -6.24 -20.80
CA SER A 185 13.17 -5.13 -21.10
C SER A 185 11.77 -5.67 -21.42
N LEU A 186 10.77 -5.23 -20.67
CA LEU A 186 9.36 -5.59 -20.83
C LEU A 186 8.59 -4.51 -21.59
N GLU A 187 7.90 -4.95 -22.64
CA GLU A 187 6.96 -4.17 -23.44
C GLU A 187 5.56 -4.76 -23.39
N VAL A 188 4.55 -3.90 -23.46
CA VAL A 188 3.14 -4.30 -23.49
C VAL A 188 2.67 -4.29 -24.94
N ARG A 189 2.15 -5.42 -25.40
CA ARG A 189 1.81 -5.68 -26.80
C ARG A 189 0.42 -6.31 -26.91
N PRO A 190 -0.67 -5.53 -26.78
CA PRO A 190 -2.04 -6.04 -26.88
C PRO A 190 -2.28 -6.84 -28.18
N GLY A 191 -3.11 -7.89 -28.11
CA GLY A 191 -3.49 -8.72 -29.27
C GLY A 191 -2.40 -9.62 -29.85
N ARG A 192 -1.17 -9.60 -29.33
CA ARG A 192 -0.08 -10.50 -29.79
C ARG A 192 -0.20 -11.87 -29.14
N LYS A 193 0.11 -12.93 -29.90
CA LYS A 193 0.29 -14.27 -29.33
C LYS A 193 1.53 -14.31 -28.44
N ALA A 194 1.50 -15.17 -27.42
CA ALA A 194 2.62 -15.41 -26.53
C ALA A 194 2.90 -16.91 -26.39
N ARG A 195 4.10 -17.25 -25.93
CA ARG A 195 4.47 -18.64 -25.65
C ARG A 195 3.67 -19.23 -24.49
N THR A 196 3.38 -18.41 -23.48
CA THR A 196 2.60 -18.83 -22.31
C THR A 196 1.30 -18.05 -22.27
N LEU A 197 0.17 -18.76 -22.23
CA LEU A 197 -1.15 -18.19 -22.02
C LEU A 197 -1.54 -18.37 -20.55
N LEU A 198 -2.07 -17.31 -19.94
CA LEU A 198 -2.55 -17.26 -18.57
C LEU A 198 -4.04 -16.87 -18.62
N PRO A 199 -4.95 -17.85 -18.75
CA PRO A 199 -6.39 -17.59 -18.66
C PRO A 199 -6.73 -17.31 -17.19
N LEU A 200 -7.25 -16.12 -16.90
CA LEU A 200 -7.62 -15.68 -15.55
C LEU A 200 -8.93 -14.89 -15.63
N SER A 201 -9.77 -14.94 -14.60
CA SER A 201 -10.84 -13.95 -14.50
C SER A 201 -10.29 -12.54 -14.21
N GLN A 202 -11.06 -11.50 -14.53
CA GLN A 202 -10.77 -10.11 -14.16
C GLN A 202 -10.50 -9.99 -12.66
N GLY A 203 -11.28 -10.70 -11.82
CA GLY A 203 -11.12 -10.73 -10.37
C GLY A 203 -9.77 -11.33 -9.94
N GLN A 204 -9.38 -12.46 -10.54
CA GLN A 204 -8.09 -13.11 -10.26
C GLN A 204 -6.92 -12.22 -10.65
N LEU A 205 -6.95 -11.63 -11.86
CA LEU A 205 -5.89 -10.71 -12.29
C LEU A 205 -5.85 -9.44 -11.41
N THR A 206 -7.00 -8.91 -10.99
CA THR A 206 -7.06 -7.75 -10.09
C THR A 206 -6.44 -8.06 -8.74
N GLN A 207 -6.76 -9.22 -8.15
CA GLN A 207 -6.17 -9.65 -6.87
C GLN A 207 -4.65 -9.85 -6.96
N LEU A 208 -4.17 -10.37 -8.11
CA LEU A 208 -2.75 -10.51 -8.39
C LEU A 208 -2.05 -9.15 -8.53
N LEU A 209 -2.65 -8.21 -9.28
CA LEU A 209 -2.13 -6.85 -9.49
C LEU A 209 -1.95 -6.08 -8.19
N VAL A 210 -2.90 -6.20 -7.26
CA VAL A 210 -2.83 -5.50 -5.98
C VAL A 210 -2.05 -6.26 -4.91
N GLY A 211 -1.55 -7.47 -5.23
CA GLY A 211 -0.76 -8.30 -4.33
C GLY A 211 -1.56 -8.97 -3.21
N TYR A 212 -2.91 -8.95 -3.27
CA TYR A 212 -3.78 -9.55 -2.26
C TYR A 212 -3.54 -11.06 -2.12
N ARG A 213 -3.32 -11.72 -3.27
CA ARG A 213 -2.94 -13.13 -3.36
C ARG A 213 -1.71 -13.30 -4.23
N GLY A 214 -0.91 -14.32 -3.92
CA GLY A 214 0.29 -14.63 -4.69
C GLY A 214 -0.01 -15.35 -6.01
N PRO A 215 0.90 -15.30 -6.99
CA PRO A 215 0.75 -16.01 -8.27
C PRO A 215 0.39 -17.49 -8.12
N GLN A 216 1.07 -18.21 -7.22
CA GLN A 216 0.82 -19.65 -7.02
C GLN A 216 -0.61 -19.95 -6.55
N GLU A 217 -1.16 -19.11 -5.67
CA GLU A 217 -2.52 -19.28 -5.14
C GLU A 217 -3.56 -19.04 -6.24
N ILE A 218 -3.33 -18.02 -7.09
CA ILE A 218 -4.23 -17.66 -8.20
C ILE A 218 -4.19 -18.72 -9.30
N LEU A 219 -2.99 -19.17 -9.71
CA LEU A 219 -2.84 -20.17 -10.76
C LEU A 219 -3.46 -21.51 -10.37
N ARG A 220 -3.32 -21.93 -9.10
CA ARG A 220 -3.97 -23.14 -8.59
C ARG A 220 -5.50 -23.05 -8.66
N GLU A 221 -6.07 -21.91 -8.28
CA GLU A 221 -7.52 -21.71 -8.35
C GLU A 221 -8.02 -21.65 -9.80
N ALA A 222 -7.24 -21.08 -10.70
CA ALA A 222 -7.56 -21.00 -12.12
C ALA A 222 -7.30 -22.30 -12.89
N ASP A 223 -6.76 -23.34 -12.22
CA ASP A 223 -6.33 -24.59 -12.85
C ASP A 223 -5.34 -24.39 -14.01
N VAL A 224 -4.37 -23.48 -13.81
CA VAL A 224 -3.35 -23.11 -14.81
C VAL A 224 -1.98 -23.59 -14.38
N GLU A 225 -1.42 -24.54 -15.13
CA GLU A 225 -0.05 -24.99 -14.94
C GLU A 225 0.95 -24.11 -15.71
N VAL A 226 2.05 -23.77 -15.04
CA VAL A 226 3.15 -23.02 -15.65
C VAL A 226 4.49 -23.59 -15.20
N SER A 227 5.51 -23.41 -16.03
CA SER A 227 6.87 -23.80 -15.63
C SER A 227 7.34 -23.04 -14.38
N PRO A 228 8.24 -23.62 -13.55
CA PRO A 228 8.80 -22.94 -12.38
C PRO A 228 9.40 -21.57 -12.72
N LYS A 229 10.03 -21.45 -13.89
CA LYS A 229 10.61 -20.18 -14.38
C LYS A 229 9.54 -19.09 -14.60
N VAL A 230 8.39 -19.46 -15.15
CA VAL A 230 7.26 -18.53 -15.33
C VAL A 230 6.67 -18.14 -13.98
N LEU A 231 6.52 -19.08 -13.05
CA LEU A 231 6.04 -18.77 -11.70
C LEU A 231 6.98 -17.77 -10.99
N SER A 232 8.30 -17.99 -11.06
CA SER A 232 9.29 -17.05 -10.53
C SER A 232 9.21 -15.67 -11.19
N LEU A 233 8.98 -15.59 -12.50
CA LEU A 233 8.76 -14.32 -13.19
C LEU A 233 7.47 -13.63 -12.71
N LEU A 234 6.38 -14.37 -12.54
CA LEU A 234 5.13 -13.82 -12.01
C LEU A 234 5.29 -13.29 -10.58
N ASN A 235 6.10 -13.94 -9.74
CA ASN A 235 6.42 -13.43 -8.39
C ASN A 235 7.22 -12.11 -8.44
N VAL A 236 8.03 -11.90 -9.48
CA VAL A 236 8.74 -10.62 -9.71
C VAL A 236 7.77 -9.54 -10.19
N LEU A 237 6.88 -9.86 -11.13
CA LEU A 237 5.93 -8.90 -11.70
C LEU A 237 4.80 -8.54 -10.73
N PHE A 238 4.33 -9.51 -9.94
CA PHE A 238 3.16 -9.40 -9.07
C PHE A 238 3.50 -9.94 -7.66
N PRO A 239 4.37 -9.24 -6.91
CA PRO A 239 4.73 -9.67 -5.58
C PRO A 239 3.50 -9.63 -4.66
N LYS A 240 3.36 -10.66 -3.81
CA LYS A 240 2.38 -10.64 -2.72
C LYS A 240 2.70 -9.49 -1.76
N GLN A 241 1.71 -8.68 -1.43
CA GLN A 241 1.86 -7.47 -0.61
C GLN A 241 0.61 -7.23 0.23
N TYR A 242 0.75 -6.50 1.33
CA TYR A 242 -0.40 -6.03 2.08
C TYR A 242 -0.98 -4.77 1.40
N CYS A 243 -1.92 -4.98 0.47
CA CYS A 243 -2.79 -3.90 -0.05
C CYS A 243 -3.53 -3.30 1.15
N HIS A 244 -3.30 -2.01 1.40
CA HIS A 244 -3.85 -1.34 2.58
C HIS A 244 -4.26 0.08 2.24
N LEU A 245 -5.52 0.37 2.54
CA LEU A 245 -6.09 1.71 2.51
C LEU A 245 -6.29 2.16 3.96
N TRP A 246 -5.56 3.22 4.34
CA TRP A 246 -5.68 3.83 5.66
C TRP A 246 -7.11 4.27 5.91
N ASP A 247 -7.62 4.00 7.12
CA ASP A 247 -9.02 4.26 7.49
C ASP A 247 -9.40 5.73 7.28
N VAL A 248 -8.46 6.62 7.58
CA VAL A 248 -8.51 8.06 7.36
C VAL A 248 -8.82 8.43 5.88
N SER A 249 -8.45 7.57 4.93
CA SER A 249 -8.71 7.74 3.49
C SER A 249 -9.97 7.07 2.96
N ARG A 250 -10.62 6.17 3.71
CA ARG A 250 -11.76 5.37 3.20
C ARG A 250 -12.95 6.20 2.73
N PHE A 251 -13.19 7.35 3.36
CA PHE A 251 -14.35 8.19 3.03
C PHE A 251 -14.13 9.18 1.88
N GLU A 252 -12.88 9.53 1.55
CA GLU A 252 -12.58 10.51 0.49
C GLU A 252 -12.14 9.84 -0.81
N GLY A 253 -11.55 8.64 -0.77
CA GLY A 253 -11.19 7.87 -1.97
C GLY A 253 -12.39 7.49 -2.85
N LEU A 254 -13.60 7.49 -2.29
CA LEU A 254 -14.87 7.31 -3.01
C LEU A 254 -15.35 8.59 -3.72
N ARG A 255 -14.61 9.70 -3.63
CA ARG A 255 -14.97 11.01 -4.23
C ARG A 255 -13.96 11.54 -5.26
N LEU A 256 -12.87 10.82 -5.52
CA LEU A 256 -11.88 11.25 -6.52
C LEU A 256 -12.48 11.16 -7.93
N ARG A 257 -12.44 12.28 -8.67
CA ARG A 257 -12.93 12.35 -10.05
C ARG A 257 -11.80 11.95 -11.00
N PRO A 258 -12.12 11.43 -12.21
CA PRO A 258 -11.10 11.07 -13.22
C PRO A 258 -10.07 12.17 -13.49
N GLU A 259 -10.48 13.43 -13.36
CA GLU A 259 -9.70 14.65 -13.58
C GLU A 259 -8.51 14.82 -12.62
N ASP A 260 -8.50 14.14 -11.48
CA ASP A 260 -7.45 14.27 -10.46
C ASP A 260 -6.15 13.48 -10.82
N PHE A 261 -6.18 12.67 -11.90
CA PHE A 261 -5.07 11.78 -12.29
C PHE A 261 -4.22 12.29 -13.46
N ASP A 262 -4.54 13.43 -14.07
CA ASP A 262 -3.90 13.90 -15.31
C ASP A 262 -2.66 14.81 -15.10
N ASN A 263 -2.23 15.07 -13.87
CA ASN A 263 -1.16 16.07 -13.60
C ASN A 263 0.24 15.51 -13.31
N HIS A 264 0.55 14.26 -13.67
CA HIS A 264 1.92 13.73 -13.57
C HIS A 264 2.32 12.92 -14.82
N SER A 265 2.62 13.66 -15.89
CA SER A 265 3.41 13.22 -17.06
C SER A 265 4.89 13.45 -16.83
#